data_AF-A0A2H3SJD0-F1
#
_entry.id   AF-A0A2H3SJD0-F1
#
_cell.length_a   1.000
_cell.length_b   1.000
_cell.length_c   1.000
_cell.angle_alpha   90.00
_cell.angle_beta   90.00
_cell.angle_gamma   90.00
#
_symmetry.space_group_name_H-M   'P 1'
#
loop_
_entity.id
_entity.type
_entity.pdbx_description
1 polymer ?
#
loop_
_entity_poly.entity_id
_entity_poly.type
_entity_poly.pdbx_seq_one_letter_code
_entity_poly.pdbx_strand_id
1 'polypeptide(L)'
;MAAFGEKRFPRDEGFAGFDSETRVSSTGSLSSFECSYLLKYIEKRDDARPGSNPWSIRHTLIYQKVSHEESKLFHILVRLPLAVKKILGSSVLNRSGESSSFIEDWTNLHLTCFNSVDHNLHQFINYLDEEINNLFKRVIMAGVEPDKLNEFDTLTSTTNDFKSLQYLSDQLRRVINIIQLNTLTLECFQKKIRDLETLPFQASSQADSLATLLKQLCNIQSEHAFSLLSASTVLERAKTISDQASYLGLTFQCGFHVLTCRSSETLCQ
;
A
#
# COMPACT_ATOMS: atom_id res chain seq x y z
N MET A 1 -3.50 24.10 11.78
CA MET A 1 -2.10 23.72 12.05
C MET A 1 -1.41 23.84 10.70
N ALA A 2 -0.34 24.63 10.59
CA ALA A 2 0.32 24.83 9.31
C ALA A 2 0.94 23.52 8.82
N ALA A 3 0.96 23.30 7.50
CA ALA A 3 1.56 22.10 6.88
C ALA A 3 3.05 21.94 7.19
N PHE A 4 3.72 23.02 7.59
CA PHE A 4 5.11 23.06 8.01
C PHE A 4 5.20 23.76 9.37
N GLY A 5 5.81 23.13 10.36
CA GLY A 5 5.93 23.68 11.71
C GLY A 5 6.44 22.68 12.75
N GLU A 6 6.52 23.14 14.00
CA GLU A 6 6.90 22.32 15.15
C GLU A 6 5.83 21.24 15.39
N LYS A 7 6.25 19.99 15.27
CA LYS A 7 5.42 18.79 15.45
C LYS A 7 5.12 18.61 16.94
N ARG A 8 3.84 18.48 17.30
CA ARG A 8 3.40 18.45 18.71
C ARG A 8 2.63 17.19 19.08
N PHE A 9 2.34 16.33 18.11
CA PHE A 9 1.59 15.10 18.34
C PHE A 9 2.27 13.87 17.71
N PRO A 10 2.09 12.65 18.28
CA PRO A 10 2.55 11.40 17.67
C PRO A 10 2.04 11.15 16.25
N ARG A 11 0.90 11.75 15.88
CA ARG A 11 0.38 11.76 14.51
C ARG A 11 1.36 12.43 13.52
N ASP A 12 2.11 13.42 13.98
CA ASP A 12 3.08 14.16 13.19
C ASP A 12 4.41 13.38 13.06
N GLU A 13 4.66 12.45 13.97
CA GLU A 13 5.82 11.54 14.00
C GLU A 13 5.56 10.26 13.19
N GLY A 14 4.30 10.00 12.82
CA GLY A 14 3.90 8.85 12.03
C GLY A 14 4.27 8.98 10.55
N PHE A 15 4.60 7.85 9.92
CA PHE A 15 4.79 7.77 8.46
C PHE A 15 3.54 8.16 7.65
N ALA A 16 2.37 8.33 8.26
CA ALA A 16 1.17 8.97 7.70
C ALA A 16 1.01 10.38 8.28
N GLY A 17 1.27 11.39 7.47
CA GLY A 17 0.94 12.78 7.78
C GLY A 17 -0.18 13.24 6.86
N PHE A 18 -1.22 13.85 7.44
CA PHE A 18 -2.14 14.73 6.74
C PHE A 18 -2.27 15.99 7.57
N ASP A 19 -1.88 17.11 6.99
CA ASP A 19 -1.97 18.43 7.58
C ASP A 19 -2.77 19.33 6.65
N SER A 20 -3.60 20.19 7.23
CA SER A 20 -4.32 21.18 6.44
C SER A 20 -4.61 22.45 7.22
N GLU A 21 -4.70 23.54 6.48
CA GLU A 21 -5.11 24.84 6.97
C GLU A 21 -6.17 25.40 6.02
N THR A 22 -7.24 25.93 6.61
CA THR A 22 -8.27 26.66 5.88
C THR A 22 -8.30 28.07 6.45
N ARG A 23 -8.26 29.05 5.55
CA ARG A 23 -8.49 30.45 5.91
C ARG A 23 -9.78 30.90 5.27
N VAL A 24 -10.52 31.68 6.04
CA VAL A 24 -11.80 32.25 5.66
C VAL A 24 -11.62 33.76 5.65
N SER A 25 -12.17 34.44 4.65
CA SER A 25 -12.15 35.90 4.55
C SER A 25 -13.05 36.54 5.62
N SER A 26 -12.96 37.86 5.75
CA SER A 26 -13.87 38.64 6.62
C SER A 26 -15.35 38.47 6.27
N THR A 27 -15.67 38.08 5.03
CA THR A 27 -17.03 37.84 4.54
C THR A 27 -17.54 36.41 4.82
N GLY A 28 -16.73 35.55 5.46
CA GLY A 28 -17.09 34.16 5.73
C GLY A 28 -16.87 33.21 4.55
N SER A 29 -16.37 33.68 3.40
CA SER A 29 -16.05 32.84 2.25
C SER A 29 -14.64 32.23 2.34
N LEU A 30 -14.42 31.10 1.66
CA LEU A 30 -13.09 30.47 1.58
C LEU A 30 -12.06 31.44 0.95
N SER A 31 -11.03 31.83 1.70
CA SER A 31 -9.94 32.69 1.17
C SER A 31 -8.74 31.88 0.70
N SER A 32 -8.34 30.86 1.45
CA SER A 32 -7.28 29.94 1.04
C SER A 32 -7.44 28.56 1.66
N PHE A 33 -7.01 27.54 0.92
CA PHE A 33 -6.89 26.17 1.39
C PHE A 33 -5.48 25.65 1.18
N GLU A 34 -4.93 25.02 2.20
CA GLU A 34 -3.60 24.42 2.18
C GLU A 34 -3.68 23.01 2.73
N CYS A 35 -3.03 22.06 2.05
CA CYS A 35 -2.91 20.69 2.55
C CYS A 35 -1.55 20.07 2.21
N SER A 36 -1.12 19.16 3.07
CA SER A 36 0.11 18.36 2.93
C SER A 36 -0.17 16.93 3.35
N TYR A 37 0.27 15.96 2.56
CA TYR A 37 0.14 14.57 2.95
C TYR A 37 1.14 13.63 2.28
N LEU A 38 1.35 12.48 2.94
CA LEU A 38 2.22 11.40 2.48
C LEU A 38 1.40 10.19 2.01
N LEU A 39 1.49 9.85 0.72
CA LEU A 39 0.95 8.59 0.21
C LEU A 39 2.05 7.56 0.02
N LYS A 40 1.74 6.31 0.33
CA LYS A 40 2.60 5.16 0.03
C LYS A 40 2.06 4.47 -1.21
N TYR A 41 2.94 4.03 -2.08
CA TYR A 41 2.56 3.35 -3.30
C TYR A 41 3.57 2.26 -3.64
N ILE A 42 3.16 1.36 -4.51
CA ILE A 42 4.00 0.25 -4.95
C ILE A 42 4.50 0.53 -6.35
N GLU A 43 5.78 0.27 -6.59
CA GLU A 43 6.39 0.44 -7.90
C GLU A 43 7.40 -0.66 -8.17
N LYS A 44 7.47 -1.08 -9.43
CA LYS A 44 8.49 -2.02 -9.90
C LYS A 44 9.87 -1.38 -9.77
N ARG A 45 10.84 -2.22 -9.44
CA ARG A 45 12.25 -1.88 -9.36
C ARG A 45 12.90 -2.10 -10.70
N ASP A 46 13.49 -1.05 -11.26
CA ASP A 46 14.23 -1.13 -12.53
C ASP A 46 15.50 -2.00 -12.40
N ASP A 47 16.02 -2.16 -11.17
CA ASP A 47 17.25 -2.87 -10.84
C ASP A 47 17.02 -4.30 -10.28
N ALA A 48 15.80 -4.84 -10.38
CA ALA A 48 15.47 -6.14 -9.81
C ALA A 48 16.25 -7.26 -10.52
N ARG A 49 17.02 -8.03 -9.73
CA ARG A 49 17.70 -9.23 -10.23
C ARG A 49 16.66 -10.33 -10.52
N PRO A 50 16.88 -11.20 -11.53
CA PRO A 50 16.06 -12.39 -11.72
C PRO A 50 15.98 -13.22 -10.44
N GLY A 51 14.77 -13.66 -10.08
CA GLY A 51 14.53 -14.43 -8.86
C GLY A 51 14.49 -13.62 -7.56
N SER A 52 14.58 -12.28 -7.62
CA SER A 52 14.37 -11.40 -6.46
C SER A 52 13.02 -10.70 -6.53
N ASN A 53 12.51 -10.21 -5.39
CA ASN A 53 11.28 -9.42 -5.33
C ASN A 53 11.41 -8.16 -6.22
N PRO A 54 10.62 -8.05 -7.30
CA PRO A 54 10.73 -6.94 -8.25
C PRO A 54 10.00 -5.68 -7.78
N TRP A 55 9.39 -5.70 -6.60
CA TRP A 55 8.55 -4.62 -6.10
C TRP A 55 9.22 -3.84 -4.99
N SER A 56 8.87 -2.56 -4.89
CA SER A 56 9.29 -1.68 -3.81
C SER A 56 8.10 -0.87 -3.29
N ILE A 57 8.04 -0.72 -1.97
CA ILE A 57 7.14 0.24 -1.32
C ILE A 57 7.84 1.60 -1.33
N ARG A 58 7.21 2.59 -1.93
CA ARG A 58 7.70 3.97 -2.07
C ARG A 58 6.72 4.92 -1.38
N HIS A 59 7.12 6.17 -1.25
CA HIS A 59 6.27 7.24 -0.74
C HIS A 59 6.39 8.49 -1.61
N THR A 60 5.31 9.27 -1.65
CA THR A 60 5.25 10.58 -2.28
C THR A 60 4.73 11.59 -1.27
N LEU A 61 5.32 12.79 -1.28
CA LEU A 61 4.83 13.94 -0.52
C LEU A 61 4.10 14.87 -1.48
N ILE A 62 2.87 15.20 -1.14
CA ILE A 62 2.04 16.16 -1.86
C ILE A 62 1.77 17.32 -0.94
N TYR A 63 2.14 18.51 -1.37
CA TYR A 63 1.72 19.76 -0.77
C TYR A 63 1.02 20.60 -1.82
N GLN A 64 -0.11 21.18 -1.47
CA GLN A 64 -0.83 22.13 -2.31
C GLN A 64 -1.36 23.28 -1.47
N LYS A 65 -1.23 24.50 -2.00
CA LYS A 65 -1.86 25.70 -1.48
C LYS A 65 -2.63 26.40 -2.59
N VAL A 66 -3.90 26.65 -2.33
CA VAL A 66 -4.84 27.40 -3.18
C VAL A 66 -5.14 28.72 -2.46
N SER A 67 -4.83 29.84 -3.11
CA SER A 67 -5.24 31.17 -2.64
C SER A 67 -6.24 31.76 -3.63
N HIS A 68 -7.48 31.94 -3.18
CA HIS A 68 -8.54 32.53 -3.99
C HIS A 68 -8.37 34.06 -4.08
N GLU A 69 -7.91 34.69 -2.99
CA GLU A 69 -7.64 36.13 -2.98
C GLU A 69 -6.53 36.52 -3.96
N GLU A 70 -5.46 35.73 -4.03
CA GLU A 70 -4.33 36.01 -4.94
C GLU A 70 -4.50 35.34 -6.31
N SER A 71 -5.54 34.52 -6.51
CA SER A 71 -5.70 33.66 -7.69
C SER A 71 -4.43 32.85 -7.99
N LYS A 72 -3.82 32.29 -6.94
CA LYS A 72 -2.56 31.52 -7.03
C LYS A 72 -2.75 30.09 -6.57
N LEU A 73 -2.11 29.20 -7.31
CA LEU A 73 -1.99 27.79 -7.00
C LEU A 73 -0.51 27.44 -6.86
N PHE A 74 -0.13 26.82 -5.75
CA PHE A 74 1.24 26.42 -5.46
C PHE A 74 1.30 24.94 -5.09
N HIS A 75 2.32 24.23 -5.59
CA HIS A 75 2.52 22.82 -5.32
C HIS A 75 3.97 22.51 -4.96
N ILE A 76 4.16 21.62 -4.00
CA ILE A 76 5.45 20.92 -3.80
C ILE A 76 5.17 19.42 -3.92
N LEU A 77 5.81 18.79 -4.90
CA LEU A 77 5.58 17.39 -5.25
C LEU A 77 6.92 16.64 -5.18
N VAL A 78 7.03 15.66 -4.29
CA VAL A 78 8.27 14.91 -4.08
C VAL A 78 8.03 13.43 -4.34
N ARG A 79 8.85 12.84 -5.23
CA ARG A 79 8.84 11.40 -5.55
C ARG A 79 7.48 10.87 -6.03
N LEU A 80 6.80 11.63 -6.88
CA LEU A 80 5.54 11.23 -7.50
C LEU A 80 5.65 9.87 -8.23
N PRO A 81 4.60 9.04 -8.19
CA PRO A 81 4.50 7.83 -9.02
C PRO A 81 4.64 8.15 -10.50
N LEU A 82 5.23 7.24 -11.28
CA LEU A 82 5.44 7.45 -12.71
C LEU A 82 4.13 7.72 -13.48
N ALA A 83 3.04 7.04 -13.11
CA ALA A 83 1.73 7.27 -13.71
C ALA A 83 1.26 8.72 -13.52
N VAL A 84 1.41 9.27 -12.31
CA VAL A 84 1.07 10.66 -12.00
C VAL A 84 1.96 11.63 -12.78
N LYS A 85 3.27 11.37 -12.83
CA LYS A 85 4.21 12.18 -13.62
C LYS A 85 3.85 12.23 -15.10
N LYS A 86 3.41 11.12 -15.69
CA LYS A 86 2.98 11.05 -17.09
C LYS A 86 1.73 11.90 -17.33
N ILE A 87 0.72 11.77 -16.47
CA ILE A 87 -0.53 12.56 -16.57
C ILE A 87 -0.22 14.06 -16.44
N LEU A 88 0.58 14.44 -15.43
CA LEU A 88 1.01 15.83 -15.24
C LEU A 88 1.81 16.34 -16.44
N GLY A 89 2.74 15.53 -16.95
CA GLY A 89 3.53 15.86 -18.13
C GLY A 89 2.66 16.13 -19.34
N SER A 90 1.69 15.26 -19.65
CA SER A 90 0.77 15.46 -20.77
C SER A 90 -0.12 16.70 -20.59
N SER A 91 -0.61 16.95 -19.38
CA SER A 91 -1.46 18.12 -19.10
C SER A 91 -0.68 19.44 -19.20
N VAL A 92 0.60 19.44 -18.81
CA VAL A 92 1.46 20.63 -18.88
C VAL A 92 2.02 20.86 -20.30
N LEU A 93 2.26 19.80 -21.07
CA LEU A 93 2.88 19.88 -22.40
C LEU A 93 1.88 20.10 -23.55
N ASN A 94 0.60 19.75 -23.40
CA ASN A 94 -0.45 19.99 -24.42
C ASN A 94 -0.89 21.47 -24.53
N ARG A 95 0.04 22.42 -24.32
CA ARG A 95 -0.18 23.86 -24.39
C ARG A 95 -0.39 24.33 -25.84
N SER A 96 -1.60 24.18 -26.35
CA SER A 96 -2.12 24.90 -27.53
C SER A 96 -2.81 26.22 -27.13
N GLY A 97 -2.30 26.94 -26.13
CA GLY A 97 -2.78 28.28 -25.76
C GLY A 97 -3.97 28.34 -24.79
N GLU A 98 -4.69 27.24 -24.58
CA GLU A 98 -5.73 27.13 -23.56
C GLU A 98 -5.17 26.50 -22.28
N SER A 99 -5.49 27.07 -21.12
CA SER A 99 -5.14 26.49 -19.82
C SER A 99 -5.82 25.13 -19.69
N SER A 100 -5.02 24.08 -19.46
CA SER A 100 -5.58 22.75 -19.24
C SER A 100 -6.50 22.79 -18.01
N SER A 101 -7.72 22.27 -18.12
CA SER A 101 -8.67 22.15 -17.00
C SER A 101 -8.07 21.46 -15.76
N PHE A 102 -7.05 20.62 -15.96
CA PHE A 102 -6.27 19.97 -14.90
C PHE A 102 -5.54 20.96 -13.97
N ILE A 103 -5.04 22.08 -14.51
CA ILE A 103 -4.31 23.11 -13.75
C ILE A 103 -5.30 24.10 -13.11
N GLU A 104 -6.46 24.31 -13.72
CA GLU A 104 -7.48 25.23 -13.22
C GLU A 104 -8.24 24.66 -12.02
N ASP A 105 -8.51 23.35 -12.03
CA ASP A 105 -9.16 22.67 -10.93
C ASP A 105 -8.13 21.93 -10.06
N TRP A 106 -7.88 22.52 -8.90
CA TRP A 106 -6.91 22.06 -7.90
C TRP A 106 -7.19 20.63 -7.38
N THR A 107 -8.44 20.16 -7.50
CA THR A 107 -8.86 18.84 -7.00
C THR A 107 -8.29 17.69 -7.85
N ASN A 108 -8.01 17.94 -9.13
CA ASN A 108 -7.54 16.92 -10.08
C ASN A 108 -6.22 16.28 -9.69
N LEU A 109 -5.30 17.08 -9.12
CA LEU A 109 -4.02 16.57 -8.61
C LEU A 109 -4.25 15.51 -7.52
N HIS A 110 -5.15 15.80 -6.59
CA HIS A 110 -5.42 14.92 -5.46
C HIS A 110 -6.07 13.62 -5.93
N LEU A 111 -7.07 13.70 -6.82
CA LEU A 111 -7.69 12.52 -7.44
C LEU A 111 -6.66 11.66 -8.16
N THR A 112 -5.79 12.27 -8.95
CA THR A 112 -4.75 11.55 -9.69
C THR A 112 -3.77 10.84 -8.75
N CYS A 113 -3.35 11.52 -7.68
CA CYS A 113 -2.47 10.94 -6.67
C CYS A 113 -3.11 9.76 -5.93
N PHE A 114 -4.34 9.92 -5.43
CA PHE A 114 -5.04 8.85 -4.71
C PHE A 114 -5.35 7.65 -5.63
N ASN A 115 -5.84 7.89 -6.85
CA ASN A 115 -6.09 6.82 -7.84
C ASN A 115 -4.82 6.04 -8.22
N SER A 116 -3.65 6.68 -8.17
CA SER A 116 -2.40 6.02 -8.57
C SER A 116 -1.89 4.98 -7.56
N VAL A 117 -2.38 5.01 -6.32
CA VAL A 117 -1.91 4.13 -5.23
C VAL A 117 -2.24 2.67 -5.53
N ASP A 118 -3.45 2.39 -6.02
CA ASP A 118 -3.94 1.03 -6.21
C ASP A 118 -3.39 0.35 -7.48
N HIS A 119 -2.85 1.12 -8.42
CA HIS A 119 -2.46 0.63 -9.75
C HIS A 119 -1.54 -0.60 -9.73
N ASN A 120 -0.51 -0.58 -8.87
CA ASN A 120 0.44 -1.69 -8.71
C ASN A 120 0.17 -2.53 -7.46
N LEU A 121 -0.75 -2.10 -6.60
CA LEU A 121 -1.03 -2.74 -5.33
C LEU A 121 -1.59 -4.14 -5.54
N HIS A 122 -2.59 -4.27 -6.41
CA HIS A 122 -3.18 -5.55 -6.79
C HIS A 122 -2.15 -6.51 -7.39
N GLN A 123 -1.29 -6.01 -8.28
CA GLN A 123 -0.26 -6.83 -8.93
C GLN A 123 0.76 -7.36 -7.90
N PHE A 124 1.11 -6.55 -6.89
CA PHE A 124 2.01 -7.01 -5.85
C PHE A 124 1.37 -8.01 -4.89
N ILE A 125 0.11 -7.79 -4.50
CA ILE A 125 -0.62 -8.76 -3.67
C ILE A 125 -0.72 -10.11 -4.39
N ASN A 126 -1.06 -10.11 -5.68
CA ASN A 126 -1.09 -11.34 -6.49
C ASN A 126 0.29 -12.01 -6.59
N TYR A 127 1.35 -11.22 -6.76
CA TYR A 127 2.72 -11.76 -6.74
C TYR A 127 3.04 -12.44 -5.39
N LEU A 128 2.72 -11.80 -4.27
CA LEU A 128 2.94 -12.40 -2.95
C LEU A 128 2.09 -13.67 -2.75
N ASP A 129 0.85 -13.67 -3.24
CA ASP A 129 -0.04 -14.82 -3.22
C ASP A 129 0.55 -16.00 -3.99
N GLU A 130 1.05 -15.76 -5.20
CA GLU A 130 1.68 -16.76 -6.05
C GLU A 130 2.94 -17.34 -5.40
N GLU A 131 3.81 -16.50 -4.82
CA GLU A 131 5.02 -16.96 -4.13
C GLU A 131 4.70 -17.83 -2.91
N ILE A 132 3.65 -17.48 -2.15
CA ILE A 132 3.15 -18.31 -1.03
C ILE A 132 2.62 -19.65 -1.55
N ASN A 133 1.87 -19.65 -2.66
CA ASN A 133 1.34 -20.87 -3.25
C ASN A 133 2.46 -21.78 -3.77
N ASN A 134 3.52 -21.21 -4.34
CA ASN A 134 4.69 -21.94 -4.80
C ASN A 134 5.43 -22.57 -3.62
N LEU A 135 5.63 -21.84 -2.52
CA LEU A 135 6.19 -22.38 -1.28
C LEU A 135 5.32 -23.51 -0.71
N PHE A 136 4.01 -23.32 -0.67
CA PHE A 136 3.07 -24.33 -0.19
C PHE A 136 3.20 -25.65 -0.95
N LYS A 137 3.21 -25.58 -2.29
CA LYS A 137 3.39 -26.76 -3.13
C LYS A 137 4.69 -27.48 -2.82
N ARG A 138 5.80 -26.75 -2.62
CA ARG A 138 7.09 -27.37 -2.23
C ARG A 138 7.01 -28.05 -0.87
N VAL A 139 6.55 -27.34 0.17
CA VAL A 139 6.55 -27.84 1.55
C VAL A 139 5.62 -29.04 1.75
N ILE A 140 4.43 -29.05 1.11
CA ILE A 140 3.46 -30.14 1.27
C ILE A 140 3.72 -31.30 0.30
N MET A 141 4.07 -31.04 -0.96
CA MET A 141 4.24 -32.11 -1.95
C MET A 141 5.58 -32.84 -1.83
N ALA A 142 6.62 -32.22 -1.24
CA ALA A 142 7.89 -32.91 -0.97
C ALA A 142 7.74 -34.12 -0.03
N GLY A 143 6.66 -34.19 0.76
CA GLY A 143 6.35 -35.35 1.61
C GLY A 143 5.63 -36.52 0.92
N VAL A 144 5.29 -36.43 -0.38
CA VAL A 144 4.36 -37.36 -1.06
C VAL A 144 4.92 -37.91 -2.38
N GLU A 145 6.22 -38.18 -2.49
CA GLU A 145 6.76 -39.01 -3.59
C GLU A 145 7.01 -40.46 -3.09
N PRO A 146 6.12 -41.43 -3.39
CA PRO A 146 6.27 -42.82 -2.94
C PRO A 146 7.50 -43.53 -3.53
N ASP A 147 8.05 -43.02 -4.64
CA ASP A 147 9.18 -43.63 -5.36
C ASP A 147 10.55 -43.02 -5.02
N LYS A 148 10.62 -41.97 -4.18
CA LYS A 148 11.88 -41.27 -3.81
C LYS A 148 12.07 -41.10 -2.30
N LEU A 149 11.74 -42.13 -1.52
CA LEU A 149 11.88 -42.16 -0.05
C LEU A 149 13.31 -41.92 0.51
N ASN A 150 14.34 -41.80 -0.35
CA ASN A 150 15.74 -41.62 0.07
C ASN A 150 16.33 -40.23 -0.21
N GLU A 151 15.61 -39.33 -0.89
CA GLU A 151 16.01 -37.92 -0.98
C GLU A 151 15.19 -37.14 0.05
N PHE A 152 15.49 -37.35 1.33
CA PHE A 152 15.02 -36.42 2.36
C PHE A 152 15.51 -35.04 1.96
N ASP A 153 14.56 -34.18 1.57
CA ASP A 153 14.78 -32.76 1.35
C ASP A 153 15.56 -32.26 2.56
N THR A 154 16.83 -31.93 2.35
CA THR A 154 17.77 -31.67 3.46
C THR A 154 17.14 -30.68 4.44
N LEU A 155 17.36 -30.84 5.75
CA LEU A 155 16.89 -29.91 6.80
C LEU A 155 17.11 -28.42 6.42
N THR A 156 18.16 -28.16 5.63
CA THR A 156 18.53 -26.89 5.02
C THR A 156 17.48 -26.34 4.03
N SER A 157 16.90 -27.19 3.19
CA SER A 157 15.81 -26.87 2.23
C SER A 157 14.56 -26.39 2.96
N THR A 158 14.08 -27.17 3.94
CA THR A 158 12.91 -26.82 4.76
C THR A 158 13.13 -25.53 5.55
N THR A 159 14.33 -25.36 6.14
CA THR A 159 14.68 -24.13 6.88
C THR A 159 14.65 -22.88 5.98
N ASN A 160 15.08 -23.02 4.72
CA ASN A 160 15.05 -21.92 3.75
C ASN A 160 13.62 -21.59 3.30
N ASP A 161 12.75 -22.59 3.16
CA ASP A 161 11.33 -22.36 2.85
C ASP A 161 10.61 -21.64 3.99
N PHE A 162 10.86 -21.99 5.26
CA PHE A 162 10.32 -21.24 6.41
C PHE A 162 10.80 -19.79 6.46
N LYS A 163 12.09 -19.54 6.20
CA LYS A 163 12.62 -18.17 6.10
C LYS A 163 11.93 -17.39 4.97
N SER A 164 11.67 -18.05 3.85
CA SER A 164 10.97 -17.44 2.71
C SER A 164 9.51 -17.13 3.04
N LEU A 165 8.80 -18.04 3.72
CA LEU A 165 7.43 -17.82 4.18
C LEU A 165 7.34 -16.67 5.19
N GLN A 166 8.28 -16.59 6.13
CA GLN A 166 8.39 -15.47 7.07
C GLN A 166 8.62 -14.15 6.33
N TYR A 167 9.56 -14.13 5.36
CA TYR A 167 9.82 -12.95 4.55
C TYR A 167 8.56 -12.47 3.81
N LEU A 168 7.83 -13.36 3.14
CA LEU A 168 6.60 -13.02 2.41
C LEU A 168 5.49 -12.55 3.36
N SER A 169 5.35 -13.19 4.52
CA SER A 169 4.41 -12.76 5.57
C SER A 169 4.73 -11.34 6.05
N ASP A 170 6.00 -11.01 6.23
CA ASP A 170 6.43 -9.66 6.59
C ASP A 170 6.19 -8.65 5.46
N GLN A 171 6.33 -9.05 4.19
CA GLN A 171 5.92 -8.20 3.07
C GLN A 171 4.41 -7.92 3.09
N LEU A 172 3.57 -8.93 3.32
CA LEU A 172 2.12 -8.75 3.43
C LEU A 172 1.72 -7.84 4.59
N ARG A 173 2.35 -7.99 5.76
CA ARG A 173 2.14 -7.09 6.91
C ARG A 173 2.49 -5.64 6.54
N ARG A 174 3.58 -5.42 5.80
CA ARG A 174 3.95 -4.09 5.31
C ARG A 174 2.91 -3.54 4.32
N VAL A 175 2.41 -4.37 3.41
CA VAL A 175 1.34 -4.00 2.46
C VAL A 175 0.07 -3.60 3.20
N ILE A 176 -0.39 -4.41 4.15
CA ILE A 176 -1.56 -4.13 4.99
C ILE A 176 -1.38 -2.78 5.70
N ASN A 177 -0.21 -2.55 6.30
CA ASN A 177 0.08 -1.31 7.00
C ASN A 177 0.03 -0.09 6.07
N ILE A 178 0.63 -0.16 4.86
CA ILE A 178 0.57 0.98 3.94
C ILE A 178 -0.85 1.28 3.46
N ILE A 179 -1.68 0.24 3.25
CA ILE A 179 -3.09 0.43 2.87
C ILE A 179 -3.83 1.14 3.99
N GLN A 180 -3.67 0.68 5.23
CA GLN A 180 -4.28 1.32 6.41
C GLN A 180 -3.84 2.79 6.56
N LEU A 181 -2.55 3.08 6.39
CA LEU A 181 -2.02 4.44 6.45
C LEU A 181 -2.58 5.35 5.34
N ASN A 182 -2.75 4.81 4.12
CA ASN A 182 -3.36 5.54 3.02
C ASN A 182 -4.86 5.77 3.26
N THR A 183 -5.59 4.78 3.78
CA THR A 183 -7.00 4.92 4.19
C THR A 183 -7.18 6.02 5.22
N LEU A 184 -6.35 6.05 6.27
CA LEU A 184 -6.39 7.12 7.27
C LEU A 184 -6.13 8.52 6.66
N THR A 185 -5.19 8.59 5.71
CA THR A 185 -4.89 9.84 4.99
C THR A 185 -6.10 10.28 4.15
N LEU A 186 -6.74 9.33 3.46
CA LEU A 186 -7.93 9.55 2.65
C LEU A 186 -9.12 9.99 3.51
N GLU A 187 -9.35 9.40 4.67
CA GLU A 187 -10.41 9.78 5.62
C GLU A 187 -10.21 11.20 6.15
N CYS A 188 -8.96 11.55 6.51
CA CYS A 188 -8.64 12.91 6.96
C CYS A 188 -8.87 13.92 5.82
N PHE A 189 -8.46 13.58 4.60
CA PHE A 189 -8.67 14.40 3.42
C PHE A 189 -10.17 14.59 3.14
N GLN A 190 -10.95 13.50 3.06
CA GLN A 190 -12.40 13.55 2.86
C GLN A 190 -13.10 14.40 3.92
N LYS A 191 -12.77 14.21 5.20
CA LYS A 191 -13.32 15.04 6.29
C LYS A 191 -13.06 16.50 6.01
N LYS A 192 -11.83 16.84 5.62
CA LYS A 192 -11.47 18.22 5.33
C LYS A 192 -12.23 18.79 4.13
N ILE A 193 -12.42 18.00 3.07
CA ILE A 193 -13.22 18.43 1.92
C ILE A 193 -14.69 18.65 2.29
N ARG A 194 -15.29 17.77 3.11
CA ARG A 194 -16.66 17.98 3.63
C ARG A 194 -16.77 19.28 4.44
N ASP A 195 -15.77 19.59 5.27
CA ASP A 195 -15.74 20.86 6.00
C ASP A 195 -15.70 22.05 5.03
N LEU A 196 -14.96 21.95 3.92
CA LEU A 196 -14.92 22.99 2.88
C LEU A 196 -16.28 23.16 2.17
N GLU A 197 -17.01 22.08 1.88
CA GLU A 197 -18.34 22.15 1.25
C GLU A 197 -19.35 22.96 2.06
N THR A 198 -19.17 23.06 3.38
CA THR A 198 -20.06 23.88 4.23
C THR A 198 -19.79 25.38 4.12
N LEU A 199 -18.68 25.79 3.49
CA LEU A 199 -18.31 27.19 3.35
C LEU A 199 -18.94 27.79 2.08
N PRO A 200 -19.36 29.07 2.12
CA PRO A 200 -19.82 29.74 0.92
C PRO A 200 -18.66 29.96 -0.06
N PHE A 201 -18.79 29.38 -1.26
CA PHE A 201 -17.86 29.58 -2.38
C PHE A 201 -18.24 30.80 -3.21
N GLN A 202 -17.23 31.48 -3.77
CA GLN A 202 -17.44 32.61 -4.66
C GLN A 202 -17.90 32.19 -6.07
N ALA A 203 -17.67 30.93 -6.47
CA ALA A 203 -18.02 30.40 -7.78
C ALA A 203 -18.74 29.03 -7.67
N SER A 204 -19.83 28.85 -8.42
CA SER A 204 -20.62 27.61 -8.42
C SER A 204 -19.85 26.39 -8.94
N SER A 205 -18.93 26.57 -9.88
CA SER A 205 -18.11 25.49 -10.46
C SER A 205 -17.20 24.80 -9.44
N GLN A 206 -16.81 25.49 -8.35
CA GLN A 206 -16.00 24.91 -7.30
C GLN A 206 -16.79 23.94 -6.42
N ALA A 207 -18.06 24.25 -6.15
CA ALA A 207 -18.94 23.35 -5.39
C ALA A 207 -19.15 22.03 -6.14
N ASP A 208 -19.38 22.08 -7.46
CA ASP A 208 -19.51 20.88 -8.30
C ASP A 208 -18.23 20.03 -8.33
N SER A 209 -17.06 20.69 -8.33
CA SER A 209 -15.75 20.04 -8.32
C SER A 209 -15.49 19.31 -6.99
N LEU A 210 -15.88 19.90 -5.85
CA LEU A 210 -15.75 19.27 -4.53
C LEU A 210 -16.69 18.08 -4.36
N ALA A 211 -17.94 18.20 -4.81
CA ALA A 211 -18.89 17.09 -4.77
C ALA A 211 -18.40 15.91 -5.63
N THR A 212 -17.87 16.21 -6.82
CA THR A 212 -17.25 15.22 -7.70
C THR A 212 -16.03 14.56 -7.05
N LEU A 213 -15.14 15.37 -6.46
CA LEU A 213 -13.98 14.92 -5.70
C LEU A 213 -14.41 13.96 -4.59
N LEU A 214 -15.35 14.32 -3.72
CA LEU A 214 -15.81 13.45 -2.63
C LEU A 214 -16.36 12.12 -3.13
N LYS A 215 -17.18 12.14 -4.18
CA LYS A 215 -17.72 10.91 -4.79
C LYS A 215 -16.59 9.98 -5.25
N GLN A 216 -15.58 10.52 -5.92
CA GLN A 216 -14.42 9.74 -6.37
C GLN A 216 -13.58 9.25 -5.20
N LEU A 217 -13.36 10.06 -4.16
CA LEU A 217 -12.63 9.64 -2.95
C LEU A 217 -13.34 8.50 -2.23
N CYS A 218 -14.67 8.44 -2.22
CA CYS A 218 -15.43 7.31 -1.67
C CYS A 218 -15.21 6.02 -2.47
N ASN A 219 -15.14 6.11 -3.80
CA ASN A 219 -14.83 4.96 -4.65
C ASN A 219 -13.41 4.44 -4.36
N ILE A 220 -12.42 5.33 -4.26
CA ILE A 220 -11.03 4.98 -3.94
C ILE A 220 -10.94 4.33 -2.55
N GLN A 221 -11.69 4.82 -1.57
CA GLN A 221 -11.75 4.21 -0.24
C GLN A 221 -12.26 2.77 -0.29
N SER A 222 -13.23 2.50 -1.18
CA SER A 222 -13.77 1.15 -1.37
C SER A 222 -12.73 0.23 -2.00
N GLU A 223 -11.97 0.71 -2.99
CA GLU A 223 -10.85 -0.03 -3.59
C GLU A 223 -9.75 -0.36 -2.58
N HIS A 224 -9.37 0.61 -1.72
CA HIS A 224 -8.44 0.36 -0.61
C HIS A 224 -8.97 -0.69 0.37
N ALA A 225 -10.27 -0.70 0.66
CA ALA A 225 -10.88 -1.70 1.53
C ALA A 225 -10.82 -3.11 0.92
N PHE A 226 -11.07 -3.24 -0.39
CA PHE A 226 -10.91 -4.52 -1.10
C PHE A 226 -9.45 -4.99 -1.13
N SER A 227 -8.52 -4.08 -1.40
CA SER A 227 -7.08 -4.38 -1.35
C SER A 227 -6.63 -4.84 0.04
N LEU A 228 -7.14 -4.19 1.10
CA LEU A 228 -6.84 -4.57 2.48
C LEU A 228 -7.35 -5.97 2.80
N LEU A 229 -8.59 -6.27 2.39
CA LEU A 229 -9.18 -7.59 2.57
C LEU A 229 -8.37 -8.66 1.83
N SER A 230 -8.04 -8.41 0.56
CA SER A 230 -7.24 -9.30 -0.26
C SER A 230 -5.89 -9.62 0.40
N ALA A 231 -5.10 -8.59 0.74
CA ALA A 231 -3.80 -8.78 1.40
C ALA A 231 -3.91 -9.52 2.74
N SER A 232 -4.98 -9.25 3.51
CA SER A 232 -5.24 -9.94 4.79
C SER A 232 -5.54 -11.42 4.58
N THR A 233 -6.35 -11.77 3.58
CA THR A 233 -6.65 -13.17 3.23
C THR A 233 -5.38 -13.93 2.83
N VAL A 234 -4.51 -13.32 2.03
CA VAL A 234 -3.22 -13.94 1.67
C VAL A 234 -2.36 -14.18 2.92
N LEU A 235 -2.32 -13.22 3.85
CA LEU A 235 -1.56 -13.36 5.10
C LEU A 235 -2.13 -14.47 6.00
N GLU A 236 -3.45 -14.58 6.14
CA GLU A 236 -4.08 -15.67 6.90
C GLU A 236 -3.78 -17.05 6.30
N ARG A 237 -3.76 -17.14 4.96
CA ARG A 237 -3.32 -18.36 4.27
C ARG A 237 -1.87 -18.69 4.60
N ALA A 238 -0.97 -17.72 4.54
CA ALA A 238 0.45 -17.91 4.89
C ALA A 238 0.63 -18.42 6.33
N LYS A 239 -0.13 -17.88 7.29
CA LYS A 239 -0.13 -18.34 8.69
C LYS A 239 -0.60 -19.79 8.80
N THR A 240 -1.72 -20.13 8.16
CA THR A 240 -2.26 -21.49 8.18
C THR A 240 -1.23 -22.50 7.63
N ILE A 241 -0.52 -22.14 6.56
CA ILE A 241 0.56 -22.97 6.00
C ILE A 241 1.71 -23.13 7.01
N SER A 242 2.13 -22.04 7.65
CA SER A 242 3.16 -22.08 8.68
C SER A 242 2.78 -23.00 9.85
N ASP A 243 1.53 -22.95 10.29
CA ASP A 243 1.02 -23.78 11.37
C ASP A 243 1.01 -25.26 10.97
N GLN A 244 0.45 -25.59 9.78
CA GLN A 244 0.44 -26.94 9.24
C GLN A 244 1.85 -27.53 9.08
N ALA A 245 2.79 -26.74 8.55
CA ALA A 245 4.17 -27.16 8.39
C ALA A 245 4.88 -27.37 9.74
N SER A 246 4.53 -26.58 10.77
CA SER A 246 5.04 -26.77 12.14
C SER A 246 4.52 -28.06 12.77
N TYR A 247 3.24 -28.38 12.58
CA TYR A 247 2.67 -29.66 13.01
C TYR A 247 3.35 -30.84 12.31
N LEU A 248 3.55 -30.77 10.99
CA LEU A 248 4.25 -31.82 10.25
C LEU A 248 5.70 -31.95 10.73
N GLY A 249 6.44 -30.85 10.90
CA GLY A 249 7.82 -30.86 11.41
C GLY A 249 7.96 -31.49 12.81
N LEU A 250 7.02 -31.20 13.72
CA LEU A 250 6.94 -31.84 15.04
C LEU A 250 6.62 -33.33 14.94
N THR A 251 5.77 -33.72 13.98
CA THR A 251 5.42 -35.13 13.74
C THR A 251 6.61 -35.90 13.15
N PHE A 252 7.40 -35.28 12.26
CA PHE A 252 8.63 -35.86 11.71
C PHE A 252 9.75 -35.96 12.75
N GLN A 253 9.92 -34.97 13.65
CA GLN A 253 10.86 -35.07 14.77
C GLN A 253 10.47 -36.19 15.77
N CYS A 254 9.19 -36.32 16.09
CA CYS A 254 8.71 -37.42 16.94
C CYS A 254 8.79 -38.79 16.26
N GLY A 255 8.52 -38.87 14.95
CA GLY A 255 8.63 -40.11 14.16
C GLY A 255 10.07 -40.62 14.05
N PHE A 256 11.05 -39.71 13.95
CA PHE A 256 12.47 -40.07 13.96
C PHE A 256 12.92 -40.67 15.28
N HIS A 257 12.44 -40.16 16.42
CA HIS A 257 12.79 -40.75 17.72
C HIS A 257 12.19 -42.14 17.95
N VAL A 258 11.00 -42.41 17.39
CA VAL A 258 10.38 -43.75 17.46
C VAL A 258 11.06 -44.74 16.52
N LEU A 259 11.55 -44.30 15.36
CA LEU A 259 12.28 -45.16 14.43
C LEU A 259 13.72 -45.48 14.89
N THR A 260 14.41 -44.53 15.55
CA THR A 260 15.73 -44.81 16.13
C THR A 260 15.70 -45.71 17.37
N CYS A 261 14.57 -45.76 18.09
CA CYS A 261 14.41 -46.69 19.24
C CYS A 261 13.99 -48.11 18.83
N ARG A 262 13.42 -48.32 17.63
CA ARG A 262 13.04 -49.66 17.15
C ARG A 262 14.16 -50.43 16.46
N SER A 263 15.22 -49.76 15.99
CA SER A 263 16.38 -50.41 15.37
C SER A 263 17.40 -50.97 16.37
N SER A 264 17.24 -50.73 17.68
CA SER A 264 18.14 -51.22 18.73
C SER A 264 17.66 -52.49 19.47
N GLU A 265 16.49 -53.05 19.12
CA GLU A 265 15.93 -54.23 19.81
C GLU A 265 16.02 -55.55 19.00
N THR A 266 16.71 -55.59 17.86
CA THR A 266 16.83 -56.82 17.03
C THR A 266 18.26 -57.32 16.80
N LEU A 267 19.24 -56.86 17.60
CA LEU A 267 20.61 -57.36 17.58
C LEU A 267 21.04 -57.87 18.97
N CYS A 268 20.32 -58.86 19.47
CA CYS A 268 20.73 -59.73 20.57
C CYS A 268 19.99 -61.08 20.43
N GLN A 269 20.40 -61.88 19.46
CA GLN A 269 20.29 -63.34 19.47
C GLN A 269 21.56 -63.94 18.87
#